data_AF-A0A0F4GJX0-F1
#
_entry.id   AF-A0A0F4GJX0-F1
#
_cell.length_a   1.000
_cell.length_b   1.000
_cell.length_c   1.000
_cell.angle_alpha   90.00
_cell.angle_beta   90.00
_cell.angle_gamma   90.00
#
_symmetry.space_group_name_H-M   'P 1'
#
loop_
_entity.id
_entity.type
_entity.pdbx_description
1 polymer ?
#
loop_
_entity_poly.entity_id
_entity_poly.type
_entity_poly.pdbx_seq_one_letter_code
_entity_poly.pdbx_strand_id
1 'polypeptide(L)'
;MPSTEKLQRSFLSQAKLYTWLHRASDSEIKRLKILTLHLTDIDLTPLFEEPSSSSTVREPRRNAWSLYQQDLAKLDRAMQALTGLTDLTIVPPEQGTALVRGMYLTALGIVAGRCKGLRCLTVRDEEGVREHIPGFTGLGKVVFEGKEEVVKKEVKSVVVKVEVDEDEW
;
A
#
# COMPACT_ATOMS: atom_id res chain seq x y z
N MET A 1 -21.49 -6.70 -26.10
CA MET A 1 -21.12 -6.58 -24.67
C MET A 1 -19.68 -6.13 -24.60
N PRO A 2 -19.33 -5.01 -23.95
CA PRO A 2 -17.94 -4.57 -23.89
C PRO A 2 -17.18 -5.47 -22.91
N SER A 3 -16.10 -6.09 -23.41
CA SER A 3 -15.18 -6.90 -22.62
C SER A 3 -14.70 -6.12 -21.40
N THR A 4 -15.04 -6.59 -20.21
CA THR A 4 -14.53 -6.07 -18.94
C THR A 4 -13.10 -6.52 -18.73
N GLU A 5 -12.20 -6.13 -19.64
CA GLU A 5 -10.78 -6.41 -19.51
C GLU A 5 -10.27 -5.71 -18.25
N LYS A 6 -9.87 -6.55 -17.27
CA LYS A 6 -9.22 -6.15 -16.04
C LYS A 6 -7.91 -5.46 -16.43
N LEU A 7 -7.76 -4.20 -16.02
CA LEU A 7 -6.55 -3.46 -16.28
C LEU A 7 -5.52 -3.84 -15.20
N GLN A 8 -4.31 -4.18 -15.65
CA GLN A 8 -3.14 -4.40 -14.80
C GLN A 8 -2.08 -3.35 -15.14
N ARG A 9 -1.45 -2.76 -14.13
CA ARG A 9 -0.32 -1.84 -14.33
C ARG A 9 0.79 -2.09 -13.32
N SER A 10 2.03 -1.83 -13.77
CA SER A 10 3.21 -1.77 -12.91
C SER A 10 3.81 -0.37 -12.98
N PHE A 11 4.10 0.21 -11.82
CA PHE A 11 4.79 1.50 -11.70
C PHE A 11 6.13 1.30 -10.99
N LEU A 12 7.19 1.75 -11.65
CA LEU A 12 8.56 1.66 -11.13
C LEU A 12 8.89 2.72 -10.05
N SER A 13 7.94 3.59 -9.68
CA SER A 13 8.07 4.56 -8.58
C SER A 13 6.71 5.14 -8.19
N GLN A 14 6.61 5.73 -6.99
CA GLN A 14 5.41 6.46 -6.57
C GLN A 14 5.09 7.65 -7.50
N ALA A 15 6.12 8.37 -7.95
CA ALA A 15 5.96 9.51 -8.85
C ALA A 15 5.28 9.14 -10.18
N LYS A 16 5.58 7.95 -10.72
CA LYS A 16 4.94 7.44 -11.94
C LYS A 16 3.47 7.11 -11.71
N LEU A 17 3.13 6.52 -10.55
CA LEU A 17 1.74 6.29 -10.15
C LEU A 17 0.97 7.62 -10.07
N TYR A 18 1.53 8.63 -9.42
CA TYR A 18 0.86 9.94 -9.27
C TYR A 18 0.64 10.62 -10.61
N THR A 19 1.67 10.59 -11.48
CA THR A 19 1.56 11.17 -12.83
C THR A 19 0.49 10.47 -13.65
N TRP A 20 0.41 9.14 -13.56
CA TRP A 20 -0.65 8.39 -14.22
C TRP A 20 -2.03 8.74 -13.66
N LEU A 21 -2.21 8.77 -12.33
CA LEU A 21 -3.50 9.12 -11.72
C LEU A 21 -3.99 10.51 -12.13
N HIS A 22 -3.09 11.46 -12.33
CA HIS A 22 -3.46 12.80 -12.79
C HIS A 22 -3.95 12.83 -14.25
N ARG A 23 -3.53 11.87 -15.07
CA ARG A 23 -3.87 11.80 -16.51
C ARG A 23 -4.93 10.77 -16.84
N ALA A 24 -5.09 9.75 -16.00
CA ALA A 24 -6.00 8.64 -16.22
C ALA A 24 -7.44 9.09 -16.09
N SER A 25 -8.30 8.56 -16.95
CA SER A 25 -9.74 8.77 -16.80
C SER A 25 -10.29 7.95 -15.63
N ASP A 26 -11.41 8.41 -15.05
CA ASP A 26 -12.14 7.66 -14.00
C ASP A 26 -12.47 6.22 -14.44
N SER A 27 -12.71 6.03 -15.74
CA SER A 27 -13.00 4.71 -16.31
C SER A 27 -11.79 3.77 -16.22
N GLU A 28 -10.59 4.27 -16.48
CA GLU A 28 -9.35 3.50 -16.36
C GLU A 28 -9.03 3.20 -14.90
N ILE A 29 -9.22 4.18 -14.01
CA ILE A 29 -9.01 4.01 -12.56
C ILE A 29 -9.93 2.93 -12.01
N LYS A 30 -11.22 2.92 -12.38
CA LYS A 30 -12.19 1.88 -11.97
C LYS A 30 -11.86 0.49 -12.52
N ARG A 31 -11.27 0.44 -13.73
CA ARG A 31 -10.85 -0.80 -14.39
C ARG A 31 -9.55 -1.38 -13.87
N LEU A 32 -8.70 -0.58 -13.21
CA LEU A 32 -7.46 -1.05 -12.61
C LEU A 32 -7.78 -2.00 -11.45
N LYS A 33 -7.49 -3.30 -11.66
CA LYS A 33 -7.72 -4.37 -10.67
C LYS A 33 -6.43 -4.85 -10.03
N ILE A 34 -5.35 -4.87 -10.81
CA ILE A 34 -4.06 -5.41 -10.39
C ILE A 34 -3.00 -4.31 -10.52
N LEU A 35 -2.30 -4.03 -9.43
CA LEU A 35 -1.25 -3.02 -9.37
C LEU A 35 0.02 -3.60 -8.79
N THR A 36 1.16 -3.38 -9.45
CA THR A 36 2.48 -3.52 -8.86
C THR A 36 3.10 -2.14 -8.67
N LEU A 37 3.46 -1.79 -7.45
CA LEU A 37 4.09 -0.52 -7.10
C LEU A 37 5.49 -0.80 -6.55
N HIS A 38 6.51 -0.31 -7.25
CA HIS A 38 7.86 -0.23 -6.73
C HIS A 38 8.01 1.09 -5.99
N LEU A 39 8.36 0.99 -4.71
CA LEU A 39 8.69 2.16 -3.91
C LEU A 39 10.15 2.51 -4.16
N THR A 40 10.41 3.78 -4.40
CA THR A 40 11.75 4.34 -4.52
C THR A 40 11.97 5.32 -3.38
N ASP A 41 13.25 5.61 -3.11
CA ASP A 41 13.56 6.70 -2.21
C ASP A 41 13.07 8.04 -2.79
N ILE A 42 12.88 9.02 -1.92
CA ILE A 42 12.35 10.33 -2.26
C ILE A 42 13.50 11.22 -2.71
N ASP A 43 13.23 12.03 -3.72
CA ASP A 43 14.16 13.07 -4.15
C ASP A 43 14.36 14.12 -3.06
N LEU A 44 15.58 14.18 -2.52
CA LEU A 44 16.00 15.15 -1.51
C LEU A 44 16.59 16.43 -2.12
N THR A 45 16.69 16.52 -3.45
CA THR A 45 17.16 17.73 -4.17
C THR A 45 16.50 19.02 -3.66
N PRO A 46 15.18 19.06 -3.37
CA PRO A 46 14.52 20.27 -2.86
C PRO A 46 15.00 20.76 -1.47
N LEU A 47 15.82 19.99 -0.76
CA LEU A 47 16.47 20.43 0.49
C LEU A 47 17.73 21.27 0.23
N PHE A 48 18.33 21.11 -0.95
CA PHE A 48 19.58 21.75 -1.35
C PHE A 48 19.38 22.91 -2.31
N GLU A 49 18.18 23.06 -2.87
CA GLU A 49 17.79 24.25 -3.62
C GLU A 49 17.71 25.46 -2.68
N GLU A 50 18.57 26.46 -2.91
CA GLU A 50 18.48 27.72 -2.19
C GLU A 50 17.11 28.37 -2.47
N PRO A 51 16.39 28.85 -1.44
CA PRO A 51 15.17 29.59 -1.66
C PRO A 51 15.51 30.84 -2.48
N SER A 52 15.05 30.88 -3.72
CA SER A 52 15.17 32.04 -4.61
C SER A 52 14.82 33.30 -3.82
N SER A 53 15.75 34.25 -3.81
CA SER A 53 15.90 35.37 -2.87
C SER A 53 14.79 36.44 -2.89
N SER A 54 13.52 36.10 -3.15
CA SER A 54 12.42 37.06 -3.33
C SER A 54 11.19 36.84 -2.44
N SER A 55 11.21 35.92 -1.47
CA SER A 55 10.07 35.68 -0.57
C SER A 55 10.34 36.24 0.83
N THR A 56 9.66 37.34 1.16
CA THR A 56 9.61 37.99 2.49
C THR A 56 8.90 37.17 3.56
N VAL A 57 8.51 35.93 3.24
CA VAL A 57 7.89 34.98 4.15
C VAL A 57 8.93 33.92 4.46
N ARG A 58 9.36 33.83 5.72
CA ARG A 58 10.21 32.73 6.21
C ARG A 58 9.45 31.41 6.01
N GLU A 59 9.59 30.77 4.85
CA GLU A 59 9.11 29.40 4.69
C GLU A 59 9.86 28.52 5.70
N PRO A 60 9.15 27.64 6.43
CA PRO A 60 9.80 26.68 7.32
C PRO A 60 10.85 25.90 6.54
N ARG A 61 12.07 25.79 7.09
CA ARG A 61 13.14 25.00 6.49
C ARG A 61 12.60 23.61 6.16
N ARG A 62 12.54 23.28 4.87
CA ARG A 62 12.22 21.93 4.40
C ARG A 62 13.25 20.98 5.01
N ASN A 63 12.78 19.93 5.68
CA ASN A 63 13.64 18.87 6.20
C ASN A 63 13.30 17.56 5.49
N ALA A 64 14.22 16.60 5.48
CA ALA A 64 14.01 15.33 4.77
C ALA A 64 12.69 14.66 5.16
N TRP A 65 12.38 14.65 6.46
CA TRP A 65 11.13 14.07 6.97
C TRP A 65 9.88 14.72 6.39
N SER A 66 9.87 16.04 6.21
CA SER A 66 8.73 16.75 5.60
C SER A 66 8.48 16.33 4.15
N LEU A 67 9.53 15.96 3.40
CA LEU A 67 9.40 15.41 2.05
C LEU A 67 8.81 14.00 2.09
N TYR A 68 9.25 13.16 3.03
CA TYR A 68 8.63 11.84 3.27
C TYR A 68 7.17 11.95 3.66
N GLN A 69 6.82 12.87 4.56
CA GLN A 69 5.42 13.09 4.94
C GLN A 69 4.57 13.57 3.76
N GLN A 70 5.12 14.45 2.91
CA GLN A 70 4.42 14.92 1.73
C GLN A 70 4.19 13.80 0.72
N ASP A 71 5.17 12.92 0.50
CA ASP A 71 5.02 11.77 -0.39
C ASP A 71 4.02 10.75 0.16
N LEU A 72 4.07 10.45 1.46
CA LEU A 72 3.11 9.57 2.12
C LEU A 72 1.67 10.12 2.03
N ALA A 73 1.49 11.44 2.14
CA ALA A 73 0.19 12.07 1.95
C ALA A 73 -0.31 11.96 0.50
N LYS A 74 0.59 12.05 -0.49
CA LYS A 74 0.25 11.79 -1.91
C LYS A 74 -0.12 10.32 -2.12
N LEU A 75 0.60 9.40 -1.48
CA LEU A 75 0.31 7.97 -1.53
C LEU A 75 -1.06 7.65 -0.91
N ASP A 76 -1.39 8.23 0.24
CA ASP A 76 -2.70 8.06 0.87
C ASP A 76 -3.84 8.49 -0.06
N ARG A 77 -3.72 9.65 -0.69
CA ARG A 77 -4.69 10.14 -1.69
C ARG A 77 -4.75 9.25 -2.92
N ALA A 78 -3.61 8.77 -3.40
CA ALA A 78 -3.54 7.85 -4.52
C ALA A 78 -4.28 6.54 -4.21
N MET A 79 -4.03 5.94 -3.03
CA MET A 79 -4.71 4.71 -2.60
C MET A 79 -6.21 4.91 -2.41
N GLN A 80 -6.65 6.08 -1.95
CA GLN A 80 -8.07 6.43 -1.88
C GLN A 80 -8.74 6.51 -3.25
N ALA A 81 -8.04 7.01 -4.28
CA ALA A 81 -8.57 7.09 -5.64
C ALA A 81 -8.72 5.70 -6.29
N LEU A 82 -7.88 4.73 -5.90
CA LEU A 82 -7.83 3.36 -6.43
C LEU A 82 -8.93 2.45 -5.85
N THR A 83 -10.19 2.89 -5.93
CA THR A 83 -11.36 2.19 -5.38
C THR A 83 -11.62 0.82 -6.02
N GLY A 84 -11.16 0.60 -7.24
CA GLY A 84 -11.38 -0.64 -8.00
C GLY A 84 -10.39 -1.76 -7.70
N LEU A 85 -9.34 -1.49 -6.93
CA LEU A 85 -8.17 -2.36 -6.79
C LEU A 85 -8.48 -3.64 -5.99
N THR A 86 -8.09 -4.79 -6.52
CA THR A 86 -8.28 -6.10 -5.87
C THR A 86 -6.97 -6.77 -5.48
N ASP A 87 -5.91 -6.52 -6.25
CA ASP A 87 -4.61 -7.17 -6.07
C ASP A 87 -3.52 -6.10 -6.14
N LEU A 88 -2.71 -6.02 -5.09
CA LEU A 88 -1.63 -5.06 -4.97
C LEU A 88 -0.34 -5.78 -4.61
N THR A 89 0.72 -5.50 -5.36
CA THR A 89 2.08 -5.90 -5.02
C THR A 89 2.88 -4.65 -4.69
N ILE A 90 3.51 -4.63 -3.51
CA ILE A 90 4.43 -3.58 -3.10
C ILE A 90 5.84 -4.15 -3.06
N VAL A 91 6.71 -3.54 -3.84
CA VAL A 91 8.15 -3.84 -3.86
C VAL A 91 8.87 -2.75 -3.06
N PRO A 92 9.65 -3.11 -2.04
CA PRO A 92 10.38 -2.16 -1.22
C PRO A 92 11.50 -1.49 -2.04
N PRO A 93 11.98 -0.33 -1.61
CA PRO A 93 13.17 0.29 -2.18
C PRO A 93 14.41 -0.58 -1.92
N GLU A 94 15.31 -0.68 -2.91
CA GLU A 94 16.48 -1.58 -2.89
C GLU A 94 17.54 -1.24 -1.83
N GLN A 95 17.49 -0.05 -1.23
CA GLN A 95 18.43 0.39 -0.20
C GLN A 95 17.69 1.14 0.90
N GLY A 96 17.89 0.72 2.17
CA GLY A 96 17.09 1.21 3.29
C GLY A 96 17.91 1.91 4.36
N THR A 97 17.95 3.24 4.34
CA THR A 97 18.19 3.98 5.59
C THR A 97 17.00 3.76 6.53
N ALA A 98 17.17 4.01 7.83
CA ALA A 98 16.08 3.89 8.81
C ALA A 98 14.84 4.73 8.42
N LEU A 99 15.05 5.88 7.75
CA LEU A 99 13.98 6.74 7.25
C LEU A 99 13.17 6.07 6.13
N VAL A 100 13.87 5.48 5.16
CA VAL A 100 13.25 4.75 4.04
C VAL A 100 12.46 3.54 4.56
N ARG A 101 13.00 2.83 5.55
CA ARG A 101 12.29 1.75 6.24
C ARG A 101 11.01 2.25 6.92
N GLY A 102 11.10 3.37 7.64
CA GLY A 102 9.93 4.01 8.27
C GLY A 102 8.86 4.42 7.27
N MET A 103 9.25 5.02 6.14
CA MET A 103 8.34 5.35 5.05
C MET A 103 7.67 4.09 4.49
N TYR A 104 8.43 3.04 4.23
CA TYR A 104 7.88 1.78 3.70
C TYR A 104 6.82 1.17 4.63
N LEU A 105 7.11 1.06 5.92
CA LEU A 105 6.15 0.54 6.90
C LEU A 105 4.89 1.41 6.97
N THR A 106 5.06 2.74 6.89
CA THR A 106 3.92 3.67 6.88
C THR A 106 3.08 3.53 5.61
N ALA A 107 3.72 3.35 4.45
CA ALA A 107 3.04 3.12 3.17
C ALA A 107 2.18 1.84 3.20
N LEU A 108 2.70 0.77 3.80
CA LEU A 108 1.94 -0.47 3.96
C LEU A 108 0.73 -0.29 4.91
N GLY A 109 0.90 0.48 5.99
CA GLY A 109 -0.22 0.84 6.89
C GLY A 109 -1.33 1.63 6.17
N ILE A 110 -0.94 2.61 5.34
CA ILE A 110 -1.88 3.38 4.50
C ILE A 110 -2.69 2.44 3.59
N VAL A 111 -2.00 1.53 2.91
CA VAL A 111 -2.62 0.58 1.98
C VAL A 111 -3.61 -0.32 2.70
N ALA A 112 -3.24 -0.85 3.87
CA ALA A 112 -4.12 -1.67 4.70
C ALA A 112 -5.41 -0.91 5.10
N GLY A 113 -5.29 0.37 5.45
CA GLY A 113 -6.41 1.20 5.89
C GLY A 113 -7.34 1.70 4.78
N ARG A 114 -6.81 1.95 3.56
CA ARG A 114 -7.56 2.59 2.47
C ARG A 114 -8.16 1.62 1.47
N CYS A 115 -7.46 0.53 1.14
CA CYS A 115 -7.90 -0.40 0.11
C CYS A 115 -8.82 -1.48 0.70
N LYS A 116 -10.03 -1.11 1.14
CA LYS A 116 -10.99 -2.04 1.76
C LYS A 116 -11.48 -3.18 0.84
N GLY A 117 -11.36 -3.00 -0.48
CA GLY A 117 -11.71 -4.01 -1.48
C GLY A 117 -10.55 -4.95 -1.87
N LEU A 118 -9.38 -4.76 -1.27
CA LEU A 118 -8.17 -5.51 -1.60
C LEU A 118 -8.31 -6.96 -1.10
N ARG A 119 -8.18 -7.91 -2.02
CA ARG A 119 -8.24 -9.35 -1.70
C ARG A 119 -6.85 -9.90 -1.44
N CYS A 120 -5.87 -9.44 -2.23
CA CYS A 120 -4.50 -9.91 -2.18
C CYS A 120 -3.54 -8.73 -2.04
N LEU A 121 -2.68 -8.79 -1.02
CA LEU A 121 -1.51 -7.91 -0.90
C LEU A 121 -0.25 -8.77 -0.93
N THR A 122 0.58 -8.59 -1.95
CA THR A 122 1.92 -9.17 -2.00
C THR A 122 2.90 -8.12 -1.54
N VAL A 123 3.70 -8.45 -0.54
CA VAL A 123 4.76 -7.62 -0.01
C VAL A 123 6.06 -8.37 -0.27
N ARG A 124 6.96 -7.82 -1.09
CA ARG A 124 8.31 -8.37 -1.16
C ARG A 124 9.06 -7.89 0.08
N ASP A 125 9.50 -8.80 0.93
CA ASP A 125 10.15 -8.44 2.19
C ASP A 125 11.25 -9.44 2.52
N GLU A 126 12.36 -8.91 3.02
CA GLU A 126 13.50 -9.68 3.52
C GLU A 126 13.55 -9.69 5.07
N GLU A 127 12.88 -8.75 5.78
CA GLU A 127 13.00 -8.59 7.24
C GLU A 127 11.70 -8.11 7.96
N GLY A 128 10.92 -9.08 8.46
CA GLY A 128 10.11 -8.91 9.68
C GLY A 128 8.92 -7.95 9.64
N VAL A 129 8.47 -7.48 8.46
CA VAL A 129 7.35 -6.52 8.30
C VAL A 129 6.06 -7.00 8.96
N ARG A 130 5.87 -8.31 9.08
CA ARG A 130 4.69 -8.94 9.70
C ARG A 130 4.43 -8.48 11.14
N GLU A 131 5.47 -8.18 11.91
CA GLU A 131 5.34 -7.78 13.32
C GLU A 131 4.93 -6.30 13.48
N HIS A 132 5.14 -5.50 12.44
CA HIS A 132 4.97 -4.04 12.50
C HIS A 132 3.66 -3.53 11.91
N ILE A 133 2.83 -4.38 11.30
CA ILE A 133 1.59 -3.96 10.65
C ILE A 133 0.37 -4.63 11.28
N PRO A 134 -0.11 -4.10 12.42
CA PRO A 134 -1.40 -4.48 12.99
C PRO A 134 -2.50 -3.86 12.12
N GLY A 135 -3.06 -4.59 11.16
CA GLY A 135 -4.12 -4.02 10.33
C GLY A 135 -4.64 -4.84 9.15
N PHE A 136 -4.02 -5.96 8.80
CA PHE A 136 -4.47 -6.79 7.68
C PHE A 136 -5.69 -7.68 8.00
N THR A 137 -6.57 -7.25 8.91
CA THR A 137 -7.72 -8.05 9.37
C THR A 137 -8.78 -8.28 8.28
N GLY A 138 -8.78 -7.50 7.20
CA GLY A 138 -9.70 -7.65 6.05
C GLY A 138 -9.11 -8.32 4.80
N LEU A 139 -7.80 -8.57 4.73
CA LEU A 139 -7.19 -9.13 3.53
C LEU A 139 -7.45 -10.64 3.42
N GLY A 140 -7.75 -11.09 2.21
CA GLY A 140 -7.95 -12.51 1.91
C GLY A 140 -6.63 -13.28 1.90
N LYS A 141 -5.54 -12.62 1.48
CA LYS A 141 -4.20 -13.20 1.41
C LYS A 141 -3.13 -12.11 1.51
N VAL A 142 -2.13 -12.32 2.36
CA VAL A 142 -0.88 -11.56 2.38
C VAL A 142 0.25 -12.52 2.01
N VAL A 143 1.05 -12.17 1.01
CA VAL A 143 2.20 -12.97 0.56
C VAL A 143 3.47 -12.20 0.85
N PHE A 144 4.41 -12.83 1.54
CA PHE A 144 5.75 -12.31 1.74
C PHE A 144 6.69 -13.02 0.77
N GLU A 145 7.17 -12.31 -0.25
CA GLU A 145 8.15 -12.84 -1.22
C GLU A 145 9.57 -12.61 -0.65
N GLY A 146 10.23 -13.70 -0.23
CA GLY A 146 11.55 -13.70 0.43
C GLY A 146 11.83 -14.98 1.22
N LYS A 147 10.77 -15.57 1.81
CA LYS A 147 10.67 -16.96 2.28
C LYS A 147 9.23 -17.41 2.05
N GLU A 148 9.02 -18.46 1.27
CA GLU A 148 7.70 -18.89 0.82
C GLU A 148 6.82 -19.35 1.99
N GLU A 149 6.03 -18.46 2.58
CA GLU A 149 4.95 -18.84 3.50
C GLU A 149 3.62 -18.24 3.06
N VAL A 150 2.79 -19.10 2.48
CA VAL A 150 1.40 -18.81 2.16
C VAL A 150 0.59 -18.82 3.45
N VAL A 151 0.23 -17.64 3.98
CA VAL A 151 -0.76 -17.56 5.05
C VAL A 151 -2.14 -17.89 4.46
N LYS A 152 -2.49 -19.19 4.46
CA LYS A 152 -3.86 -19.65 4.23
C LYS A 152 -4.67 -19.34 5.49
N LYS A 153 -5.70 -18.49 5.37
CA LYS A 153 -6.76 -18.45 6.38
C LYS A 153 -7.46 -19.81 6.37
N GLU A 154 -7.12 -20.68 7.30
CA GLU A 154 -8.02 -21.75 7.73
C GLU A 154 -9.24 -21.09 8.35
N VAL A 155 -10.34 -21.02 7.59
CA VAL A 155 -11.66 -20.78 8.16
C VAL A 155 -12.06 -22.07 8.86
N LYS A 156 -11.69 -22.24 10.13
CA LYS A 156 -12.30 -23.26 10.98
C LYS A 156 -13.73 -22.80 11.27
N SER A 157 -14.65 -23.24 10.43
CA SER A 157 -16.07 -23.25 10.75
C SER A 157 -16.26 -24.13 11.99
N VAL A 158 -16.48 -23.51 13.14
CA VAL A 158 -16.93 -24.22 14.34
C VAL A 158 -18.39 -24.58 14.11
N VAL A 159 -18.64 -25.83 13.70
CA VAL A 159 -19.97 -26.43 13.78
C VAL A 159 -20.15 -26.87 15.23
N VAL A 160 -20.83 -26.04 16.02
CA VAL A 160 -21.29 -26.46 17.35
C VAL A 160 -22.48 -27.39 17.11
N LYS A 161 -22.24 -28.70 17.21
CA LYS A 161 -23.29 -29.71 17.35
C LYS A 161 -23.58 -29.81 18.85
N VAL A 162 -24.60 -29.11 19.32
CA VAL A 162 -25.12 -29.36 20.68
C VAL A 162 -26.05 -30.56 20.54
N GLU A 163 -25.58 -31.71 20.98
CA GLU A 163 -26.42 -32.87 21.27
C GLU A 163 -27.32 -32.50 22.46
N VAL A 164 -28.62 -32.69 22.26
CA VAL A 164 -29.62 -32.61 23.32
C VAL A 164 -29.65 -33.99 23.95
N ASP A 165 -29.13 -34.11 25.18
CA ASP A 165 -29.36 -35.27 26.04
C ASP A 165 -30.85 -35.27 26.43
N GLU A 166 -31.60 -36.21 25.85
CA GLU A 166 -32.81 -36.75 26.46
C GLU A 166 -32.40 -37.81 27.51
N ASP A 167 -33.16 -37.86 28.59
CA ASP A 167 -33.16 -38.84 29.69
C ASP A 167 -32.17 -38.62 30.85
N GLU A 168 -32.69 -38.01 31.93
CA GLU A 168 -33.06 -38.75 33.15
C GLU A 168 -33.80 -37.79 34.11
N TRP A 169 -35.08 -38.09 34.39
CA TRP A 169 -35.80 -38.11 35.68
C TRP A 169 -37.32 -38.14 35.45
#